data_AF-A0AAN9AUI3-F1
#
_entry.id   AF-A0AAN9AUI3-F1
#
_cell.length_a   1.000
_cell.length_b   1.000
_cell.length_c   1.000
_cell.angle_alpha   90.00
_cell.angle_beta   90.00
_cell.angle_gamma   90.00
#
_symmetry.space_group_name_H-M   'P 1'
#
loop_
_entity.id
_entity.type
_entity.pdbx_description
1 polymer ?
#
loop_
_entity_poly.entity_id
_entity_poly.type
_entity_poly.pdbx_seq_one_letter_code
_entity_poly.pdbx_strand_id
1 'polypeptide(L)' 'MCSCGEAEQDTAHILRDCRNHQVLREEIWPLPESLHNKLYGPVAALQRTTNYISRSGLQV' A
#
# COMPACT_ATOMS: atom_id res chain seq x y z
N MET A 1 -8.10 -13.54 -4.86
CA MET A 1 -9.08 -12.57 -4.31
C MET A 1 -8.52 -11.98 -3.02
N CYS A 2 -8.61 -10.67 -2.80
CA CYS A 2 -8.18 -10.04 -1.55
C CYS A 2 -9.12 -10.42 -0.39
N SER A 3 -8.58 -10.49 0.83
CA SER A 3 -9.35 -10.79 2.05
C SER A 3 -10.40 -9.73 2.40
N CYS A 4 -10.33 -8.54 1.80
CA CYS A 4 -11.36 -7.52 1.95
C CYS A 4 -12.66 -7.85 1.21
N GLY A 5 -12.62 -8.75 0.22
CA GLY A 5 -13.76 -9.16 -0.60
C GLY A 5 -14.15 -8.22 -1.75
N GLU A 6 -13.39 -7.15 -2.00
CA GLU A 6 -13.76 -6.11 -2.97
C GLU A 6 -13.07 -6.25 -4.33
N ALA A 7 -11.86 -6.80 -4.38
CA ALA A 7 -11.08 -6.95 -5.61
C ALA A 7 -10.07 -8.10 -5.52
N GLU A 8 -9.39 -8.37 -6.63
CA GLU A 8 -8.19 -9.20 -6.62
C GLU A 8 -7.09 -8.57 -5.77
N GLN A 9 -6.20 -9.42 -5.26
CA GLN A 9 -5.06 -8.95 -4.48
C GLN A 9 -3.94 -8.55 -5.43
N ASP A 10 -4.06 -7.36 -6.02
CA ASP A 10 -3.01 -6.75 -6.82
C ASP A 10 -2.37 -5.54 -6.11
N THR A 11 -1.27 -5.05 -6.67
CA THR A 11 -0.52 -3.92 -6.11
C THR A 11 -1.35 -2.64 -6.07
N ALA A 12 -2.22 -2.42 -7.06
CA ALA A 12 -3.06 -1.23 -7.12
C ALA A 12 -4.06 -1.25 -5.96
N HIS A 13 -4.77 -2.36 -5.80
CA HIS A 13 -5.73 -2.56 -4.73
C HIS A 13 -5.07 -2.42 -3.36
N ILE A 14 -4.00 -3.15 -3.08
CA ILE A 14 -3.33 -3.12 -1.77
C ILE A 14 -2.82 -1.71 -1.43
N LEU A 15 -2.10 -1.06 -2.35
CA LEU A 15 -1.42 0.21 -2.08
C LEU A 15 -2.32 1.45 -2.18
N ARG A 16 -3.55 1.31 -2.68
CA ARG A 16 -4.46 2.45 -2.89
C ARG A 16 -5.84 2.23 -2.30
N ASP A 17 -6.47 1.10 -2.58
CA ASP A 17 -7.94 0.96 -2.50
C ASP A 17 -8.41 0.03 -1.37
N CYS A 18 -7.60 -0.93 -0.92
CA CYS A 18 -8.02 -1.99 0.00
C CYS A 18 -8.47 -1.45 1.36
N ARG A 19 -9.77 -1.55 1.69
CA ARG A 19 -10.29 -1.04 2.97
C ARG A 19 -9.62 -1.62 4.20
N ASN A 20 -9.20 -2.90 4.16
CA ASN A 20 -8.55 -3.57 5.29
C ASN A 20 -7.21 -2.91 5.65
N HIS A 21 -6.58 -2.23 4.71
CA HIS A 21 -5.31 -1.54 4.91
C HIS A 21 -5.45 -0.02 4.96
N GLN A 22 -6.66 0.55 4.98
CA GLN A 22 -6.86 1.99 4.94
C GLN A 22 -6.12 2.72 6.08
N VAL A 23 -6.32 2.28 7.32
CA VAL A 23 -5.68 2.89 8.50
C VAL A 23 -4.16 2.87 8.36
N LEU A 24 -3.59 1.71 8.01
CA LEU A 24 -2.13 1.59 7.82
C LEU A 24 -1.64 2.46 6.64
N ARG A 25 -2.41 2.60 5.57
CA ARG A 25 -2.05 3.47 4.44
C ARG A 25 -2.04 4.93 4.86
N GLU A 26 -3.03 5.39 5.62
CA GLU A 26 -3.11 6.78 6.10
C GLU A 26 -1.98 7.11 7.09
N GLU A 27 -1.56 6.13 7.91
CA GLU A 27 -0.38 6.28 8.76
C GLU A 27 0.93 6.41 7.98
N ILE A 28 1.12 5.61 6.93
CA ILE A 28 2.36 5.61 6.13
C ILE A 28 2.38 6.76 5.12
N TRP A 29 1.22 7.10 4.55
CA TRP A 29 1.01 8.14 3.55
C TRP A 29 -0.03 9.15 4.05
N PRO A 30 0.35 10.05 4.98
CA PRO A 30 -0.55 11.07 5.50
C PRO A 30 -0.93 12.11 4.44
N LEU A 31 -0.11 12.25 3.40
CA LEU A 31 -0.40 13.05 2.22
C LEU A 31 -0.69 12.13 1.02
N PRO A 32 -1.57 12.53 0.10
CA PRO A 32 -1.80 11.78 -1.13
C PRO A 32 -0.49 11.52 -1.89
N GLU A 33 -0.15 10.26 -2.08
CA GLU A 33 1.01 9.82 -2.86
C GLU A 33 0.55 8.94 -4.02
N SER A 34 1.03 9.23 -5.23
CA SER A 34 0.64 8.50 -6.44
C SER A 34 1.10 7.04 -6.37
N LEU A 35 0.35 6.12 -6.98
CA LEU A 35 0.75 4.72 -7.07
C LEU A 35 2.12 4.57 -7.76
N HIS A 36 2.40 5.40 -8.76
CA HIS A 36 3.70 5.44 -9.43
C HIS A 36 4.84 5.76 -8.45
N ASN A 37 4.68 6.76 -7.58
CA ASN A 37 5.71 7.08 -6.58
C ASN A 37 5.87 5.99 -5.54
N LYS A 38 4.79 5.33 -5.13
CA LYS A 38 4.86 4.19 -4.21
C LYS A 38 5.66 3.02 -4.80
N LEU A 39 5.60 2.81 -6.11
CA LEU A 39 6.25 1.68 -6.79
C LEU A 39 7.64 2.00 -7.36
N TYR A 40 7.83 3.21 -7.87
CA TYR A 40 8.99 3.61 -8.68
C TYR A 40 9.53 4.99 -8.33
N GLY A 41 9.05 5.60 -7.25
CA GLY A 41 9.47 6.93 -6.83
C GLY A 41 10.89 6.97 -6.26
N PRO A 42 11.28 8.11 -5.68
CA PRO A 42 12.56 8.26 -4.99
C PRO A 42 12.71 7.26 -3.84
N VAL A 43 13.95 7.01 -3.41
CA VAL A 43 14.29 6.06 -2.33
C VAL A 43 13.42 6.27 -1.07
N ALA A 44 13.14 7.52 -0.69
CA ALA A 44 12.26 7.82 0.44
C ALA A 44 10.82 7.32 0.27
N ALA A 45 10.26 7.38 -0.94
CA ALA A 45 8.94 6.84 -1.24
C ALA A 45 8.96 5.30 -1.22
N LEU A 46 10.00 4.69 -1.79
CA LEU A 46 10.17 3.24 -1.76
C LEU A 46 10.36 2.71 -0.34
N GLN A 47 11.10 3.42 0.52
CA GLN A 47 11.25 3.09 1.93
C GLN A 47 9.90 3.11 2.67
N ARG A 48 9.01 4.08 2.36
CA ARG A 48 7.63 4.09 2.88
C ARG A 48 6.85 2.86 2.43
N THR A 49 6.93 2.51 1.14
CA THR A 49 6.26 1.31 0.62
C THR A 49 6.78 0.02 1.28
N THR A 50 8.09 -0.11 1.48
CA THR A 50 8.68 -1.25 2.19
C THR A 50 8.22 -1.32 3.65
N ASN A 51 8.13 -0.17 4.34
CA ASN A 51 7.59 -0.08 5.70
C ASN A 51 6.11 -0.50 5.76
N TYR A 52 5.31 -0.03 4.79
CA TYR A 52 3.92 -0.47 4.66
C TYR A 52 3.83 -2.00 4.48
N ILE A 53 4.61 -2.57 3.56
CA ILE A 53 4.60 -4.02 3.30
C ILE A 53 4.98 -4.78 4.57
N SER A 54 6.04 -4.39 5.28
CA SER A 54 6.47 -5.08 6.51
C SER A 54 5.43 -5.03 7.63
N ARG A 55 4.66 -3.94 7.73
CA ARG A 55 3.58 -3.77 8.72
C ARG A 55 2.23 -4.35 8.29
N SER A 56 2.04 -4.57 6.99
CA SER A 56 0.76 -5.02 6.42
C SER A 56 0.48 -6.51 6.65
N GLY A 57 1.50 -7.30 7.00
CA GLY A 57 1.38 -8.76 7.11
C GLY A 57 1.14 -9.47 5.77
N LEU A 58 1.30 -8.76 4.64
CA LEU A 58 1.24 -9.36 3.31
C LEU A 58 2.36 -10.37 3.16
N GLN A 59 2.00 -11.58 2.73
CA GLN A 59 2.98 -12.56 2.29
C GLN A 59 3.33 -12.23 0.84
N VAL A 60 4.59 -11.88 0.61
CA VAL A 60 5.17 -11.54 -0.71
C VAL A 60 5.94 -12.75 -1.22
#